data_AF-A0AAW1LSP0-F1
#
_entry.id   AF-A0AAW1LSP0-F1
#
_cell.length_a   1.000
_cell.length_b   1.000
_cell.length_c   1.000
_cell.angle_alpha   90.00
_cell.angle_beta   90.00
_cell.angle_gamma   90.00
#
_symmetry.space_group_name_H-M   'P 1'
#
loop_
_entity.id
_entity.type
_entity.pdbx_description
1 polymer ?
#
loop_
_entity_poly.entity_id
_entity_poly.type
_entity_poly.pdbx_seq_one_letter_code
_entity_poly.pdbx_strand_id
1 'polypeptide(L)'
;MEEDEAYKYLGMEQNRGINKSKVKDKVLKTKLSARNICTAVNTYAIPVLVYSFGVIHWTPTELDQLNRDIRVLFTKHRAHHPRASIERFHLPRQHGGRGVIDVKNMYYRQVSNLRGYFIGKATTSKLHKAMTLADTSITPLNLASADYDPALQITSNDMKIDQWKAKELHGRFAHRLEDEHIDRAASRPVESKGASRTVRTQAGG
;
A
#
# COMPACT_ATOMS: atom_id res chain seq x y z
N MET A 1 37.44 4.99 2.13
CA MET A 1 36.07 4.78 1.61
C MET A 1 35.29 6.03 1.99
N GLU A 2 34.96 6.86 1.01
CA GLU A 2 34.22 8.11 1.24
C GLU A 2 32.82 7.83 1.77
N GLU A 3 32.26 8.75 2.57
CA GLU A 3 30.95 8.59 3.22
C GLU A 3 29.75 8.54 2.26
N ASP A 4 29.96 8.81 0.97
CA ASP A 4 28.92 8.93 -0.06
C ASP A 4 28.90 7.79 -1.10
N GLU A 5 29.74 6.75 -0.96
CA GLU A 5 29.73 5.61 -1.88
C GLU A 5 28.53 4.67 -1.61
N ALA A 6 27.49 4.80 -2.43
CA ALA A 6 26.32 3.91 -2.41
C ALA A 6 26.63 2.59 -3.13
N TYR A 7 26.62 1.46 -2.41
CA TYR A 7 26.78 0.14 -3.01
C TYR A 7 25.42 -0.42 -3.45
N LYS A 8 25.34 -1.02 -4.65
CA LYS A 8 24.09 -1.59 -5.18
C LYS A 8 23.99 -3.08 -4.88
N TYR A 9 23.08 -3.47 -3.99
CA TYR A 9 22.82 -4.87 -3.65
C TYR A 9 21.38 -5.27 -4.03
N LEU A 10 21.22 -6.37 -4.76
CA LEU A 10 19.92 -6.88 -5.25
C LEU A 10 19.07 -5.81 -5.96
N GLY A 11 19.71 -4.88 -6.67
CA GLY A 11 19.03 -3.79 -7.37
C GLY A 11 18.70 -2.56 -6.53
N MET A 12 18.98 -2.59 -5.21
CA MET A 12 18.74 -1.49 -4.27
C MET A 12 20.05 -0.79 -3.92
N GLU A 13 20.04 0.55 -3.93
CA GLU A 13 21.19 1.34 -3.43
C GLU A 13 21.22 1.24 -1.89
N GLN A 14 22.24 0.58 -1.36
CA GLN A 14 22.55 0.53 0.06
C GLN A 14 23.55 1.65 0.38
N ASN A 15 23.12 2.56 1.23
CA ASN A 15 23.95 3.59 1.86
C ASN A 15 24.03 3.28 3.36
N ARG A 16 25.07 3.77 4.05
CA ARG A 16 25.16 3.68 5.53
C ARG A 16 23.96 4.35 6.23
N GLY A 17 23.18 5.18 5.53
CA GLY A 17 21.87 5.68 5.95
C GLY A 17 20.80 5.58 4.84
N ILE A 18 19.53 5.46 5.22
CA ILE A 18 18.40 5.45 4.27
C ILE A 18 18.23 6.88 3.70
N ASN A 19 18.75 7.13 2.50
CA ASN A 19 18.51 8.36 1.76
C ASN A 19 17.06 8.41 1.22
N LYS A 20 16.10 8.75 2.12
CA LYS A 20 14.65 8.82 1.84
C LYS A 20 14.27 9.80 0.69
N SER A 21 15.18 10.68 0.25
CA SER A 21 14.91 11.71 -0.77
C SER A 21 15.03 11.23 -2.22
N LYS A 22 15.96 10.32 -2.53
CA LYS A 22 16.30 9.97 -3.94
C LYS A 22 15.27 9.06 -4.62
N VAL A 23 14.55 8.21 -3.88
CA VAL A 23 13.54 7.28 -4.44
C VAL A 23 12.26 8.00 -4.85
N LYS A 24 11.87 9.06 -4.12
CA LYS A 24 10.62 9.81 -4.34
C LYS A 24 10.58 10.53 -5.70
N ASP A 25 11.74 10.89 -6.25
CA ASP A 25 11.84 11.82 -7.38
C ASP A 25 11.81 11.16 -8.77
N LYS A 26 12.25 9.90 -8.92
CA LYS A 26 12.37 9.26 -10.25
C LYS A 26 11.04 8.80 -10.84
N VAL A 27 10.11 8.31 -10.02
CA VAL A 27 8.82 7.75 -10.50
C VAL A 27 7.83 8.84 -10.94
N LEU A 28 8.04 10.08 -10.50
CA LEU A 28 7.00 11.11 -10.58
C LEU A 28 7.38 12.35 -11.41
N LYS A 29 8.66 12.49 -11.77
CA LYS A 29 9.10 13.45 -12.79
C LYS A 29 8.53 13.15 -14.19
N THR A 30 8.00 11.96 -14.41
CA THR A 30 7.29 11.61 -15.64
C THR A 30 5.93 12.31 -15.70
N LYS A 31 5.59 12.93 -16.84
CA LYS A 31 4.26 13.53 -17.12
C LYS A 31 3.17 12.45 -17.30
N LEU A 32 3.05 11.54 -16.34
CA LEU A 32 2.09 10.44 -16.35
C LEU A 32 0.70 10.97 -16.01
N SER A 33 -0.32 10.34 -16.61
CA SER A 33 -1.69 10.56 -16.17
C SER A 33 -1.80 10.15 -14.70
N ALA A 34 -2.67 10.82 -13.96
CA ALA A 34 -2.78 10.54 -12.54
C ALA A 34 -3.33 9.13 -12.22
N ARG A 35 -3.88 8.40 -13.22
CA ARG A 35 -4.10 6.95 -13.14
C ARG A 35 -2.79 6.19 -13.14
N ASN A 36 -1.93 6.46 -14.12
CA ASN A 36 -0.64 5.79 -14.26
C ASN A 36 0.29 6.11 -13.08
N ILE A 37 0.19 7.30 -12.49
CA ILE A 37 0.89 7.64 -11.25
C ILE A 37 0.46 6.73 -10.09
N CYS A 38 -0.86 6.48 -9.92
CA CYS A 38 -1.34 5.55 -8.90
C CYS A 38 -0.77 4.15 -9.13
N THR A 39 -0.85 3.66 -10.36
CA THR A 39 -0.33 2.34 -10.73
C THR A 39 1.17 2.25 -10.47
N ALA A 40 1.95 3.26 -10.89
CA ALA A 40 3.39 3.27 -10.69
C ALA A 40 3.77 3.27 -9.20
N VAL A 41 3.09 4.04 -8.36
CA VAL A 41 3.32 4.04 -6.90
C VAL A 41 3.00 2.66 -6.32
N ASN A 42 1.84 2.10 -6.65
CA ASN A 42 1.43 0.79 -6.14
C ASN A 42 2.37 -0.35 -6.59
N THR A 43 2.88 -0.29 -7.83
CA THR A 43 3.71 -1.35 -8.41
C THR A 43 5.19 -1.22 -8.06
N TYR A 44 5.74 0.00 -7.97
CA TYR A 44 7.18 0.19 -7.78
C TYR A 44 7.55 0.69 -6.38
N ALA A 45 6.78 1.63 -5.82
CA ALA A 45 7.15 2.24 -4.53
C ALA A 45 6.71 1.38 -3.34
N ILE A 46 5.49 0.82 -3.38
CA ILE A 46 4.95 0.03 -2.27
C ILE A 46 5.76 -1.26 -2.02
N PRO A 47 6.16 -2.06 -3.02
CA PRO A 47 6.92 -3.30 -2.75
C PRO A 47 8.28 -3.06 -2.08
N VAL A 48 8.94 -1.93 -2.37
CA VAL A 48 10.20 -1.54 -1.71
C VAL A 48 9.96 -1.33 -0.21
N LEU A 49 8.83 -0.75 0.18
CA LEU A 49 8.45 -0.58 1.58
C LEU A 49 8.05 -1.91 2.22
N VAL A 50 7.34 -2.79 1.50
CA VAL A 50 6.88 -4.09 2.01
C VAL A 50 8.03 -4.95 2.53
N TYR A 51 9.19 -4.92 1.85
CA TYR A 51 10.38 -5.64 2.32
C TYR A 51 10.84 -5.20 3.72
N SER A 52 10.68 -3.90 4.03
CA SER A 52 11.08 -3.36 5.32
C SER A 52 10.10 -3.65 6.46
N PHE A 53 8.83 -3.94 6.17
CA PHE A 53 7.78 -4.07 7.19
C PHE A 53 7.96 -5.24 8.14
N GLY A 54 8.61 -6.32 7.71
CA GLY A 54 8.88 -7.48 8.56
C GLY A 54 10.19 -7.39 9.37
N VAL A 55 11.02 -6.39 9.09
CA VAL A 55 12.39 -6.29 9.63
C VAL A 55 12.57 -5.02 10.47
N ILE A 56 12.09 -3.89 9.96
CA ILE A 56 12.22 -2.58 10.60
C ILE A 56 10.96 -2.30 11.41
N HIS A 57 11.14 -1.79 12.62
CA HIS A 57 10.03 -1.29 13.44
C HIS A 57 9.50 0.02 12.87
N TRP A 58 8.32 -0.05 12.26
CA TRP A 58 7.57 1.12 11.81
C TRP A 58 6.59 1.54 12.89
N THR A 59 6.68 2.78 13.34
CA THR A 59 5.69 3.34 14.25
C THR A 59 4.42 3.75 13.50
N PRO A 60 3.24 3.72 14.13
CA PRO A 60 2.00 4.15 13.49
C PRO A 60 2.07 5.58 12.94
N THR A 61 2.79 6.48 13.64
CA THR A 61 3.00 7.87 13.25
C THR A 61 3.85 7.99 11.99
N GLU A 62 4.90 7.16 11.83
CA GLU A 62 5.70 7.13 10.61
C GLU A 62 4.91 6.60 9.40
N LEU A 63 4.06 5.59 9.62
CA LEU A 63 3.17 5.07 8.57
C LEU A 63 2.16 6.13 8.13
N ASP A 64 1.58 6.86 9.07
CA ASP A 64 0.68 7.98 8.78
C ASP A 64 1.41 9.13 8.07
N GLN A 65 2.65 9.43 8.47
CA GLN A 65 3.49 10.42 7.77
C GLN A 65 3.81 10.00 6.34
N LEU A 66 4.08 8.71 6.10
CA LEU A 66 4.35 8.20 4.76
C LEU A 66 3.12 8.31 3.84
N ASN A 67 1.93 8.02 4.37
CA ASN A 67 0.68 8.28 3.65
C ASN A 67 0.48 9.78 3.34
N ARG A 68 0.82 10.68 4.27
CA ARG A 68 0.79 12.14 4.04
C ARG A 68 1.77 12.56 2.96
N ASP A 69 3.00 12.05 3.00
CA ASP A 69 4.04 12.32 2.00
C ASP A 69 3.59 11.90 0.60
N ILE A 70 2.98 10.72 0.47
CA ILE A 70 2.41 10.25 -0.80
C ILE A 70 1.33 11.24 -1.29
N ARG A 71 0.44 11.72 -0.41
CA ARG A 71 -0.60 12.68 -0.81
C ARG A 71 -0.02 14.04 -1.23
N VAL A 72 0.94 14.57 -0.48
CA VAL A 72 1.66 15.82 -0.83
C VAL A 72 2.29 15.70 -2.20
N LEU A 73 2.90 14.55 -2.46
CA LEU A 73 3.54 14.23 -3.72
C LEU A 73 2.53 14.18 -4.89
N PHE A 74 1.35 13.58 -4.69
CA PHE A 74 0.26 13.65 -5.68
C PHE A 74 -0.25 15.07 -5.91
N THR A 75 -0.33 15.89 -4.86
CA THR A 75 -0.70 17.31 -4.98
C THR A 75 0.35 18.11 -5.74
N LYS A 76 1.64 17.88 -5.50
CA LYS A 76 2.76 18.51 -6.21
C LYS A 76 2.67 18.26 -7.73
N HIS A 77 2.29 17.04 -8.13
CA HIS A 77 2.12 16.66 -9.53
C HIS A 77 0.73 16.98 -10.12
N ARG A 78 -0.08 17.81 -9.44
CA ARG A 78 -1.45 18.18 -9.86
C ARG A 78 -2.37 16.98 -10.10
N ALA A 79 -2.05 15.82 -9.52
CA ALA A 79 -2.77 14.56 -9.67
C ALA A 79 -3.94 14.43 -8.69
N HIS A 80 -3.93 15.24 -7.63
CA HIS A 80 -4.92 15.26 -6.56
C HIS A 80 -5.01 16.65 -5.89
N HIS A 81 -6.22 17.08 -5.52
CA HIS A 81 -6.43 18.35 -4.84
C HIS A 81 -5.97 18.28 -3.37
N PRO A 82 -5.31 19.32 -2.80
CA PRO A 82 -4.82 19.29 -1.42
C PRO A 82 -5.94 19.05 -0.38
N ARG A 83 -7.11 19.65 -0.61
CA ARG A 83 -8.29 19.53 0.27
C ARG A 83 -9.21 18.37 -0.06
N ALA A 84 -8.81 17.40 -0.88
CA ALA A 84 -9.67 16.25 -1.17
C ALA A 84 -9.59 15.19 -0.06
N SER A 85 -10.69 14.46 0.13
CA SER A 85 -10.87 13.43 1.18
C SER A 85 -9.73 12.41 1.18
N ILE A 86 -9.28 12.07 2.39
CA ILE A 86 -8.19 11.11 2.66
C ILE A 86 -8.68 9.69 2.38
N GLU A 87 -9.90 9.39 2.80
CA GLU A 87 -10.54 8.08 2.69
C GLU A 87 -10.69 7.70 1.22
N ARG A 88 -11.20 8.64 0.41
CA ARG A 88 -11.35 8.47 -1.04
C ARG A 88 -10.02 8.24 -1.76
N PHE A 89 -8.92 8.84 -1.28
CA PHE A 89 -7.60 8.66 -1.88
C PHE A 89 -7.14 7.20 -1.83
N HIS A 90 -7.41 6.53 -0.71
CA HIS A 90 -7.02 5.13 -0.51
C HIS A 90 -8.07 4.10 -0.92
N LEU A 91 -9.29 4.55 -1.23
CA LEU A 91 -10.37 3.68 -1.65
C LEU A 91 -10.13 3.18 -3.09
N PRO A 92 -10.45 1.91 -3.42
CA PRO A 92 -10.34 1.40 -4.78
C PRO A 92 -11.15 2.21 -5.79
N ARG A 93 -10.71 2.25 -7.04
CA ARG A 93 -11.43 2.96 -8.13
C ARG A 93 -12.80 2.39 -8.38
N GLN A 94 -12.94 1.07 -8.21
CA GLN A 94 -14.22 0.40 -8.25
C GLN A 94 -15.21 1.07 -7.30
N HIS A 95 -14.81 1.55 -6.12
CA HIS A 95 -15.69 2.20 -5.15
C HIS A 95 -15.71 3.74 -5.27
N GLY A 96 -15.30 4.31 -6.42
CA GLY A 96 -15.27 5.77 -6.63
C GLY A 96 -14.04 6.49 -6.03
N GLY A 97 -13.07 5.72 -5.54
CA GLY A 97 -11.82 6.20 -4.99
C GLY A 97 -10.71 6.43 -6.01
N ARG A 98 -9.49 6.68 -5.52
CA ARG A 98 -8.29 6.90 -6.37
C ARG A 98 -7.46 5.64 -6.60
N GLY A 99 -7.57 4.66 -5.70
CA GLY A 99 -6.91 3.36 -5.76
C GLY A 99 -5.44 3.38 -5.37
N VAL A 100 -5.00 4.34 -4.55
CA VAL A 100 -3.64 4.34 -4.00
C VAL A 100 -3.61 3.46 -2.75
N ILE A 101 -2.67 2.53 -2.68
CA ILE A 101 -2.56 1.63 -1.53
C ILE A 101 -2.30 2.45 -0.25
N ASP A 102 -3.06 2.14 0.80
CA ASP A 102 -2.82 2.67 2.14
C ASP A 102 -1.65 1.92 2.77
N VAL A 103 -0.58 2.65 3.05
CA VAL A 103 0.67 2.07 3.55
C VAL A 103 0.48 1.46 4.94
N LYS A 104 -0.36 2.07 5.78
CA LYS A 104 -0.63 1.57 7.13
C LYS A 104 -1.37 0.25 7.09
N ASN A 105 -2.44 0.15 6.30
CA ASN A 105 -3.14 -1.12 6.08
C ASN A 105 -2.22 -2.18 5.46
N MET A 106 -1.35 -1.79 4.51
CA MET A 106 -0.40 -2.71 3.88
C MET A 106 0.62 -3.25 4.89
N TYR A 107 1.13 -2.40 5.78
CA TYR A 107 2.02 -2.80 6.87
C TYR A 107 1.38 -3.88 7.74
N TYR A 108 0.20 -3.60 8.32
CA TYR A 108 -0.46 -4.55 9.21
C TYR A 108 -0.84 -5.86 8.53
N ARG A 109 -1.26 -5.80 7.25
CA ARG A 109 -1.50 -7.00 6.45
C ARG A 109 -0.22 -7.82 6.26
N GLN A 110 0.89 -7.17 5.94
CA GLN A 110 2.18 -7.85 5.75
C GLN A 110 2.65 -8.50 7.05
N VAL A 111 2.57 -7.79 8.18
CA VAL A 111 2.94 -8.33 9.50
C VAL A 111 2.05 -9.52 9.86
N SER A 112 0.73 -9.43 9.63
CA SER A 112 -0.21 -10.54 9.84
C SER A 112 0.15 -11.77 9.01
N ASN A 113 0.42 -11.59 7.71
CA ASN A 113 0.79 -12.68 6.81
C ASN A 113 2.11 -13.36 7.23
N LEU A 114 3.14 -12.57 7.55
CA LEU A 114 4.43 -13.09 7.99
C LEU A 114 4.29 -13.84 9.31
N ARG A 115 3.58 -13.27 10.27
CA ARG A 115 3.28 -13.91 11.56
C ARG A 115 2.57 -15.25 11.37
N GLY A 116 1.52 -15.28 10.56
CA GLY A 116 0.80 -16.51 10.21
C GLY A 116 1.70 -17.56 9.57
N TYR A 117 2.62 -17.15 8.68
CA TYR A 117 3.62 -18.04 8.09
C TYR A 117 4.55 -18.66 9.14
N PHE A 118 5.13 -17.85 10.03
CA PHE A 118 6.06 -18.35 11.06
C PHE A 118 5.36 -19.26 12.08
N ILE A 119 4.18 -18.88 12.55
CA ILE A 119 3.38 -19.71 13.48
C ILE A 119 2.98 -21.03 12.81
N GLY A 120 2.50 -20.98 11.56
CA GLY A 120 2.17 -22.18 10.80
C GLY A 120 3.37 -23.09 10.64
N LYS A 121 4.55 -22.55 10.29
CA LYS A 121 5.79 -23.32 10.15
C LYS A 121 6.36 -23.84 11.47
N ALA A 122 6.08 -23.19 12.60
CA ALA A 122 6.51 -23.63 13.91
C ALA A 122 5.91 -24.99 14.31
N THR A 123 4.78 -25.39 13.72
CA THR A 123 4.20 -26.74 13.92
C THR A 123 5.07 -27.85 13.32
N THR A 124 5.77 -27.56 12.22
CA THR A 124 6.53 -28.55 11.44
C THR A 124 8.03 -28.47 11.73
N SER A 125 8.57 -27.27 11.94
CA SER A 125 10.01 -27.02 12.05
C SER A 125 10.42 -26.59 13.45
N LYS A 126 11.37 -27.33 14.04
CA LYS A 126 11.96 -27.02 15.36
C LYS A 126 12.63 -25.64 15.38
N LEU A 127 13.26 -25.24 14.27
CA LEU A 127 13.91 -23.92 14.14
C LEU A 127 12.88 -22.78 14.21
N HIS A 128 11.78 -22.89 13.47
CA HIS A 128 10.72 -21.88 13.50
C HIS A 128 10.07 -21.82 14.89
N LYS A 129 9.89 -22.94 15.57
CA LYS A 129 9.39 -22.97 16.95
C LYS A 129 10.33 -22.23 17.92
N ALA A 130 11.64 -22.46 17.82
CA ALA A 130 12.62 -21.74 18.64
C ALA A 130 12.61 -20.22 18.34
N MET A 131 12.50 -19.84 17.06
CA MET A 131 12.39 -18.43 16.66
C MET A 131 11.12 -17.76 17.20
N THR A 132 9.97 -18.42 17.12
CA THR A 132 8.69 -17.92 17.65
C THR A 132 8.77 -17.66 19.15
N LEU A 133 9.44 -18.54 19.91
CA LEU A 133 9.62 -18.38 21.35
C LEU A 133 10.62 -17.28 21.70
N ALA A 134 11.65 -17.09 20.87
CA ALA A 134 12.70 -16.11 21.11
C ALA A 134 12.28 -14.66 20.75
N ASP A 135 11.32 -14.48 19.84
CA ASP A 135 10.87 -13.15 19.41
C ASP A 135 9.86 -12.55 20.40
N THR A 136 10.39 -11.99 21.48
CA THR A 136 9.67 -11.18 22.47
C THR A 136 9.79 -9.70 22.11
N SER A 137 9.13 -9.27 21.03
CA SER A 137 9.14 -7.88 20.49
C SER A 137 10.49 -7.39 19.90
N ILE A 138 11.36 -8.31 19.48
CA ILE A 138 12.60 -7.96 18.76
C ILE A 138 12.28 -7.58 17.31
N THR A 139 11.25 -8.19 16.75
CA THR A 139 10.72 -7.88 15.43
C THR A 139 9.29 -7.35 15.53
N PRO A 140 8.81 -6.61 14.51
CA PRO A 140 7.43 -6.13 14.48
C PRO A 140 6.36 -7.24 14.48
N LEU A 141 6.76 -8.52 14.32
CA LEU A 141 5.86 -9.67 14.30
C LEU A 141 5.44 -10.11 15.71
N ASN A 142 6.27 -9.81 16.72
CA ASN A 142 6.08 -10.13 18.13
C ASN A 142 5.56 -11.57 18.34
N LEU A 143 6.26 -12.55 17.76
CA LEU A 143 5.75 -13.92 17.57
C LEU A 143 5.39 -14.62 18.89
N ALA A 144 6.06 -14.29 20.00
CA ALA A 144 5.81 -14.91 21.30
C ALA A 144 4.48 -14.49 21.95
N SER A 145 4.00 -13.28 21.67
CA SER A 145 2.74 -12.77 22.25
C SER A 145 1.55 -13.35 21.50
N ALA A 146 0.76 -14.23 22.12
CA ALA A 146 -0.42 -14.83 21.48
C ALA A 146 -1.52 -13.80 21.18
N ASP A 147 -1.67 -12.80 22.05
CA ASP A 147 -2.73 -11.78 21.97
C ASP A 147 -2.47 -10.69 20.91
N TYR A 148 -1.27 -10.66 20.33
CA TYR A 148 -0.94 -9.70 19.30
C TYR A 148 -1.57 -10.08 17.95
N ASP A 149 -2.65 -9.37 17.59
CA ASP A 149 -3.26 -9.45 16.27
C ASP A 149 -3.14 -8.12 15.50
N PRO A 150 -2.19 -8.02 14.53
CA PRO A 150 -2.05 -6.84 13.69
C PRO A 150 -3.25 -6.64 12.75
N ALA A 151 -4.06 -7.67 12.46
CA ALA A 151 -5.20 -7.55 11.55
C ALA A 151 -6.29 -6.61 12.08
N LEU A 152 -6.41 -6.47 13.41
CA LEU A 152 -7.37 -5.55 14.05
C LEU A 152 -7.12 -4.08 13.73
N GLN A 153 -5.90 -3.72 13.33
CA GLN A 153 -5.54 -2.35 12.96
C GLN A 153 -5.86 -2.02 11.50
N ILE A 154 -6.30 -3.00 10.70
CA ILE A 154 -6.61 -2.82 9.28
C ILE A 154 -7.98 -2.17 9.14
N THR A 155 -8.02 -0.99 8.51
CA THR A 155 -9.30 -0.34 8.19
C THR A 155 -9.92 -0.95 6.93
N SER A 156 -11.17 -1.42 7.01
CA SER A 156 -11.89 -1.98 5.85
C SER A 156 -12.27 -0.89 4.83
N ASN A 157 -12.57 -1.31 3.60
CA ASN A 157 -13.05 -0.38 2.58
C ASN A 157 -14.41 0.22 2.96
N ASP A 158 -15.28 -0.56 3.60
CA ASP A 158 -16.61 -0.10 4.02
C ASP A 158 -16.51 0.99 5.08
N MET A 159 -15.63 0.81 6.09
CA MET A 159 -15.35 1.85 7.08
C MET A 159 -14.84 3.14 6.43
N LYS A 160 -13.98 3.04 5.40
CA LYS A 160 -13.50 4.20 4.64
C LYS A 160 -14.62 4.87 3.85
N ILE A 161 -15.56 4.09 3.30
CA ILE A 161 -16.73 4.60 2.59
C ILE A 161 -17.65 5.35 3.58
N ASP A 162 -17.91 4.78 4.74
CA ASP A 162 -18.78 5.40 5.75
C ASP A 162 -18.17 6.70 6.29
N GLN A 163 -16.87 6.69 6.61
CA GLN A 163 -16.14 7.90 6.99
C GLN A 163 -16.13 8.96 5.89
N TRP A 164 -16.09 8.55 4.63
CA TRP A 164 -16.15 9.47 3.49
C TRP A 164 -17.55 10.06 3.31
N LYS A 165 -18.60 9.24 3.42
CA LYS A 165 -20.00 9.66 3.35
C LYS A 165 -20.37 10.61 4.46
N ALA A 166 -19.89 10.37 5.68
CA ALA A 166 -20.15 11.20 6.84
C ALA A 166 -19.62 12.65 6.70
N LYS A 167 -18.75 12.94 5.73
CA LYS A 167 -18.23 14.30 5.51
C LYS A 167 -19.19 15.15 4.70
N GLU A 168 -19.68 16.24 5.26
CA GLU A 168 -20.68 17.12 4.62
C GLU A 168 -20.33 17.59 3.19
N LEU A 169 -19.06 17.97 2.95
CA LEU A 169 -18.62 18.45 1.63
C LEU A 169 -18.17 17.32 0.69
N HIS A 170 -17.56 16.27 1.22
CA HIS A 170 -16.96 15.20 0.41
C HIS A 170 -17.90 14.02 0.18
N GLY A 171 -18.87 13.81 1.07
CA GLY A 171 -19.88 12.76 1.02
C GLY A 171 -20.94 12.98 -0.06
N ARG A 172 -21.17 14.23 -0.50
CA ARG A 172 -22.11 14.53 -1.61
C ARG A 172 -21.84 13.71 -2.86
N PHE A 173 -20.57 13.48 -3.20
CA PHE A 173 -20.21 12.63 -4.34
C PHE A 173 -20.48 11.15 -4.06
N ALA A 174 -20.29 10.68 -2.84
CA ALA A 174 -20.60 9.31 -2.45
C ALA A 174 -22.11 9.04 -2.49
N HIS A 175 -22.93 9.95 -1.95
CA HIS A 175 -24.39 9.86 -2.03
C HIS A 175 -24.89 9.88 -3.47
N ARG A 176 -24.34 10.78 -4.30
CA ARG A 176 -24.69 10.83 -5.73
C ARG A 176 -24.36 9.55 -6.49
N LEU A 177 -23.32 8.80 -6.10
CA LEU A 177 -23.04 7.50 -6.71
C LEU A 177 -24.07 6.42 -6.36
N GLU A 178 -24.93 6.68 -5.37
CA GLU A 178 -25.93 5.73 -4.89
C GLU A 178 -27.32 5.92 -5.49
N ASP A 179 -27.57 7.08 -6.12
CA ASP A 179 -28.84 7.42 -6.79
C ASP A 179 -29.21 6.39 -7.88
N GLU A 180 -30.49 6.00 -7.93
CA GLU A 180 -31.02 4.99 -8.88
C GLU A 180 -30.77 5.31 -10.35
N HIS A 181 -30.67 6.59 -10.70
CA HIS A 181 -30.49 7.05 -12.07
C HIS A 181 -29.02 7.08 -12.53
N ILE A 182 -28.08 6.74 -11.65
CA ILE A 182 -26.65 6.77 -11.96
C ILE A 182 -26.14 5.36 -12.19
N ASP A 183 -25.80 5.08 -13.46
CA ASP A 183 -25.16 3.83 -13.84
C ASP A 183 -23.77 3.75 -13.17
N ARG A 184 -23.69 2.92 -12.13
CA ARG A 184 -22.47 2.65 -11.37
C ARG A 184 -21.39 2.03 -12.26
N ALA A 185 -21.75 1.22 -13.25
CA ALA A 185 -20.78 0.57 -14.14
C ALA A 185 -20.18 1.54 -15.16
N ALA A 186 -20.98 2.47 -15.69
CA ALA A 186 -20.49 3.51 -16.61
C ALA A 186 -19.71 4.64 -15.90
N SER A 187 -20.09 4.97 -14.66
CA SER A 187 -19.43 6.01 -13.85
C SER A 187 -18.13 5.55 -13.18
N ARG A 188 -17.91 4.23 -13.06
CA ARG A 188 -16.66 3.63 -12.58
C ARG A 188 -15.71 3.42 -13.76
N PRO A 189 -14.44 3.87 -13.70
CA PRO A 189 -13.48 3.55 -14.75
C PRO A 189 -13.26 2.04 -14.80
N VAL A 190 -13.77 1.40 -15.83
CA VAL A 190 -13.74 -0.05 -16.07
C VAL A 190 -12.31 -0.60 -15.98
N GLU A 191 -12.05 -1.47 -14.99
CA GLU A 191 -10.79 -2.20 -14.84
C GLU A 191 -10.65 -3.41 -15.80
N SER A 192 -11.69 -3.77 -16.56
CA SER A 192 -11.71 -5.03 -17.33
C SER A 192 -10.99 -5.02 -18.69
N LYS A 193 -10.48 -3.89 -19.20
CA LYS A 193 -9.80 -3.87 -20.51
C LYS A 193 -8.31 -4.30 -20.50
N GLY A 194 -7.73 -4.61 -19.33
CA GLY A 194 -6.30 -4.89 -19.19
C GLY A 194 -5.90 -6.34 -18.92
N ALA A 195 -6.82 -7.22 -18.53
CA ALA A 195 -6.48 -8.57 -18.05
C ALA A 195 -6.73 -9.70 -19.06
N SER A 196 -7.40 -9.43 -20.19
CA SER A 196 -7.69 -10.43 -21.24
C SER A 196 -6.90 -10.16 -22.52
N ARG A 197 -5.58 -10.07 -22.42
CA ARG A 197 -4.69 -10.28 -23.57
C ARG A 197 -3.79 -11.48 -23.30
N THR A 198 -4.44 -12.59 -22.96
CA THR A 198 -3.84 -13.91 -22.98
C THR A 198 -3.52 -14.23 -24.44
N VAL A 199 -2.21 -14.34 -24.69
CA VAL A 199 -1.54 -15.03 -25.80
C VAL A 199 -2.50 -15.80 -26.71
N ARG A 200 -2.74 -15.26 -27.91
CA ARG A 200 -3.25 -16.05 -29.03
C ARG A 200 -2.06 -16.89 -29.50
N THR A 201 -1.89 -18.05 -28.89
CA THR A 201 -0.96 -19.08 -29.32
C THR A 201 -1.32 -19.46 -30.76
N GLN A 202 -0.30 -19.54 -31.61
CA GLN A 202 -0.41 -20.05 -32.98
C GLN A 202 -0.98 -21.47 -32.97
N ALA A 203 -1.94 -21.73 -33.86
CA ALA A 203 -2.25 -23.07 -34.36
C ALA A 203 -3.05 -22.96 -35.68
N GLY A 204 -2.52 -23.57 -36.75
CA GLY A 204 -3.30 -24.04 -37.89
C GLY A 204 -3.13 -23.26 -39.19
N GLY A 205 -2.30 -23.79 -40.10
CA GLY A 205 -2.11 -23.36 -41.48
C GLY A 205 -0.75 -23.78 -42.02
#